data_AF-A0A6A4GDU6-F1
#
_entry.id   AF-A0A6A4GDU6-F1
#
_cell.length_a   1.000
_cell.length_b   1.000
_cell.length_c   1.000
_cell.angle_alpha   90.00
_cell.angle_beta   90.00
_cell.angle_gamma   90.00
#
_symmetry.space_group_name_H-M   'P 1'
#
loop_
_entity.id
_entity.type
_entity.pdbx_description
1 polymer ?
#
loop_
_entity_poly.entity_id
_entity_poly.type
_entity_poly.pdbx_seq_one_letter_code
_entity_poly.pdbx_strand_id
1 'polypeptide(L)'
;FLCSELFVPRLNGIHRYLWLAGWNESVHPLHWHLMVKRKIVVTEDPDMHLVCTDQAIFVKPLPISLLNYHVYLHHLSNHDTLSAAARGFLRTYSRLVIHESDFLLAQQHYLLPSSMKWLDWSLLSAQFTVIPINSVNRRYRYGELRLSRLNLIYRVWCGRLMYFRLHRSYTAYFANQYKGSLVLFAYTTVIHTALQTMLNAEDSCLNLVLCRVSLWFGTLTIIFVVISVMFQTLYLLIVFLFNLQATL
;
A
#
# COMPACT_ATOMS: atom_id res chain seq x y z
N PHE A 1 -11.18 -24.96 3.42
CA PHE A 1 -10.73 -24.40 2.15
C PHE A 1 -11.35 -23.02 1.88
N LEU A 2 -12.66 -22.90 1.64
CA LEU A 2 -13.29 -21.57 1.37
C LEU A 2 -13.09 -20.53 2.49
N CYS A 3 -13.08 -20.97 3.75
CA CYS A 3 -12.80 -20.07 4.87
C CYS A 3 -11.39 -19.48 4.82
N SER A 4 -10.35 -20.27 4.55
CA SER A 4 -8.98 -19.75 4.41
C SER A 4 -8.80 -18.89 3.16
N GLU A 5 -9.57 -19.17 2.11
CA GLU A 5 -9.52 -18.46 0.83
C GLU A 5 -10.06 -17.03 0.90
N LEU A 6 -11.09 -16.79 1.73
CA LEU A 6 -11.85 -15.53 1.73
C LEU A 6 -11.76 -14.74 3.04
N PHE A 7 -11.32 -15.36 4.12
CA PHE A 7 -11.35 -14.73 5.43
C PHE A 7 -10.18 -13.75 5.58
N VAL A 8 -10.49 -12.56 6.09
CA VAL A 8 -9.54 -11.43 6.12
C VAL A 8 -9.47 -10.83 7.54
N PRO A 9 -9.03 -11.59 8.55
CA PRO A 9 -9.12 -11.18 9.95
C PRO A 9 -8.22 -9.97 10.24
N ARG A 10 -7.05 -9.90 9.59
CA ARG A 10 -6.06 -8.85 9.82
C ARG A 10 -6.56 -7.48 9.37
N LEU A 11 -7.17 -7.39 8.18
CA LEU A 11 -7.78 -6.14 7.71
C LEU A 11 -9.05 -5.78 8.47
N ASN A 12 -9.83 -6.78 8.90
CA ASN A 12 -11.02 -6.53 9.70
C ASN A 12 -10.70 -5.95 11.08
N GLY A 13 -9.58 -6.35 11.68
CA GLY A 13 -9.10 -5.79 12.96
C GLY A 13 -8.72 -4.31 12.86
N ILE A 14 -8.17 -3.86 11.72
CA ILE A 14 -7.76 -2.46 11.52
C ILE A 14 -8.78 -1.62 10.76
N HIS A 15 -10.02 -2.12 10.59
CA HIS A 15 -11.05 -1.48 9.78
C HIS A 15 -11.23 0.02 10.06
N ARG A 16 -11.18 0.42 11.34
CA ARG A 16 -11.31 1.82 11.78
C ARG A 16 -10.26 2.77 11.19
N TYR A 17 -9.08 2.26 10.81
CA TYR A 17 -7.97 3.06 10.29
C TYR A 17 -7.82 2.95 8.76
N LEU A 18 -8.58 2.06 8.10
CA LEU A 18 -8.44 1.80 6.66
C LEU A 18 -8.74 3.02 5.79
N TRP A 19 -9.50 4.01 6.29
CA TRP A 19 -9.70 5.29 5.61
C TRP A 19 -8.39 6.03 5.30
N LEU A 20 -7.33 5.80 6.09
CA LEU A 20 -6.01 6.36 5.82
C LEU A 20 -5.34 5.67 4.62
N ALA A 21 -5.62 4.37 4.41
CA ALA A 21 -5.01 3.55 3.37
C ALA A 21 -5.75 3.59 2.03
N GLY A 22 -7.06 3.77 2.02
CA GLY A 22 -7.87 3.82 0.81
C GLY A 22 -9.16 4.60 1.00
N TRP A 23 -9.71 5.09 -0.11
CA TRP A 23 -11.01 5.74 -0.12
C TRP A 23 -12.12 4.68 -0.17
N ASN A 24 -13.31 5.03 0.32
CA ASN A 24 -14.47 4.13 0.25
C ASN A 24 -14.81 3.85 -1.22
N GLU A 25 -15.06 2.58 -1.55
CA GLU A 25 -15.54 2.15 -2.86
C GLU A 25 -14.68 2.47 -4.11
N SER A 26 -13.48 3.06 -3.99
CA SER A 26 -12.62 3.34 -5.15
C SER A 26 -11.89 2.06 -5.62
N VAL A 27 -12.50 1.32 -6.54
CA VAL A 27 -11.84 0.25 -7.29
C VAL A 27 -11.80 0.68 -8.75
N HIS A 28 -10.60 0.86 -9.28
CA HIS A 28 -10.40 1.19 -10.69
C HIS A 28 -10.37 -0.10 -11.53
N PRO A 29 -10.79 -0.03 -12.79
CA PRO A 29 -10.72 -1.17 -13.69
C PRO A 29 -9.27 -1.54 -14.04
N LEU A 30 -9.05 -2.78 -14.50
CA LEU A 30 -7.70 -3.31 -14.76
C LEU A 30 -6.91 -2.50 -15.80
N HIS A 31 -7.54 -2.06 -16.88
CA HIS A 31 -6.90 -1.25 -17.92
C HIS A 31 -6.38 0.08 -17.36
N TRP A 32 -7.06 0.67 -16.38
CA TRP A 32 -6.63 1.93 -15.76
C TRP A 32 -5.30 1.74 -15.03
N HIS A 33 -5.09 0.60 -14.38
CA HIS A 33 -3.81 0.29 -13.73
C HIS A 33 -2.66 0.20 -14.74
N LEU A 34 -2.89 -0.40 -15.92
CA LEU A 34 -1.90 -0.42 -16.99
C LEU A 34 -1.62 1.00 -17.54
N MET A 35 -2.66 1.82 -17.70
CA MET A 35 -2.52 3.22 -18.13
C MET A 35 -1.63 4.03 -17.18
N VAL A 36 -1.75 3.81 -15.87
CA VAL A 36 -0.93 4.45 -14.83
C VAL A 36 0.43 3.73 -14.65
N LYS A 37 0.79 2.82 -15.56
CA LYS A 37 2.05 2.04 -15.56
C LYS A 37 2.22 1.16 -14.32
N ARG A 38 1.12 0.74 -13.68
CA ARG A 38 1.15 -0.29 -12.63
C ARG A 38 1.04 -1.67 -13.25
N LYS A 39 1.82 -2.61 -12.72
CA LYS A 39 1.76 -4.03 -13.07
C LYS A 39 0.63 -4.71 -12.30
N ILE A 40 -0.04 -5.67 -12.94
CA ILE A 40 -1.01 -6.54 -12.27
C ILE A 40 -0.24 -7.75 -11.76
N VAL A 41 -0.26 -7.98 -10.44
CA VAL A 41 0.45 -9.09 -9.79
C VAL A 41 -0.57 -10.01 -9.11
N VAL A 42 -0.51 -11.29 -9.44
CA VAL A 42 -1.40 -12.31 -8.87
C VAL A 42 -0.96 -12.64 -7.45
N THR A 43 -1.90 -12.80 -6.52
CA THR A 43 -1.64 -13.19 -5.13
C THR A 43 -2.68 -14.17 -4.62
N GLU A 44 -2.29 -15.26 -3.96
CA GLU A 44 -3.28 -16.17 -3.35
C GLU A 44 -3.77 -15.69 -1.98
N ASP A 45 -3.10 -14.67 -1.40
CA ASP A 45 -3.42 -14.17 -0.07
C ASP A 45 -4.62 -13.19 -0.13
N PRO A 46 -5.77 -13.49 0.54
CA PRO A 46 -6.93 -12.60 0.53
C PRO A 46 -6.68 -11.24 1.22
N ASP A 47 -5.70 -11.18 2.14
CA ASP A 47 -5.22 -9.95 2.76
C ASP A 47 -4.57 -9.00 1.73
N MET A 48 -4.02 -9.54 0.65
CA MET A 48 -3.31 -8.77 -0.38
C MET A 48 -4.18 -8.38 -1.58
N HIS A 49 -5.39 -8.94 -1.74
CA HIS A 49 -6.29 -8.55 -2.83
C HIS A 49 -6.60 -7.04 -2.78
N LEU A 50 -6.54 -6.33 -3.91
CA LEU A 50 -6.69 -4.86 -4.02
C LEU A 50 -5.67 -4.02 -3.22
N VAL A 51 -4.59 -4.62 -2.73
CA VAL A 51 -3.49 -3.84 -2.16
C VAL A 51 -2.66 -3.28 -3.31
N CYS A 52 -2.39 -1.98 -3.27
CA CYS A 52 -1.66 -1.25 -4.31
C CYS A 52 -0.35 -0.69 -3.78
N THR A 53 0.64 -0.67 -4.67
CA THR A 53 1.89 0.08 -4.55
C THR A 53 1.98 1.07 -5.71
N ASP A 54 3.03 1.88 -5.73
CA ASP A 54 3.25 2.80 -6.85
C ASP A 54 3.51 2.07 -8.18
N GLN A 55 3.99 0.82 -8.11
CA GLN A 55 4.41 0.04 -9.28
C GLN A 55 3.48 -1.13 -9.62
N ALA A 56 2.64 -1.57 -8.69
CA ALA A 56 1.85 -2.78 -8.86
C ALA A 56 0.56 -2.77 -8.05
N ILE A 57 -0.46 -3.45 -8.57
CA ILE A 57 -1.66 -3.85 -7.84
C ILE A 57 -1.64 -5.37 -7.64
N PHE A 58 -1.92 -5.80 -6.41
CA PHE A 58 -2.05 -7.21 -6.06
C PHE A 58 -3.51 -7.63 -6.19
N VAL A 59 -3.78 -8.62 -7.04
CA VAL A 59 -5.14 -9.11 -7.28
C VAL A 59 -5.16 -10.62 -7.11
N LYS A 60 -5.97 -11.07 -6.16
CA LYS A 60 -6.24 -12.50 -5.99
C LYS A 60 -7.14 -13.04 -7.09
N PRO A 61 -6.79 -14.17 -7.76
CA PRO A 61 -7.59 -14.75 -8.84
C PRO A 61 -8.96 -15.18 -8.32
N LEU A 62 -9.96 -15.21 -9.21
CA LEU A 62 -11.32 -15.58 -8.85
C LEU A 62 -11.40 -17.10 -8.63
N PRO A 63 -11.68 -17.58 -7.41
CA PRO A 63 -11.83 -19.00 -7.18
C PRO A 63 -13.01 -19.56 -7.99
N ILE A 64 -12.77 -20.59 -8.79
CA ILE A 64 -13.79 -21.24 -9.64
C ILE A 64 -14.97 -21.73 -8.78
N SER A 65 -14.71 -22.11 -7.53
CA SER A 65 -15.75 -22.50 -6.57
C SER A 65 -16.78 -21.40 -6.30
N LEU A 66 -16.43 -20.12 -6.44
CA LEU A 66 -17.38 -19.00 -6.28
C LEU A 66 -18.22 -18.74 -7.53
N LEU A 67 -17.78 -19.21 -8.69
CA LEU A 67 -18.55 -19.16 -9.93
C LEU A 67 -19.62 -20.25 -9.99
N ASN A 68 -19.49 -21.32 -9.19
CA ASN A 68 -20.48 -22.38 -9.15
C ASN A 68 -21.62 -22.05 -8.16
N TYR A 69 -22.83 -21.88 -8.70
CA TYR A 69 -24.02 -21.53 -7.93
C TYR A 69 -24.37 -22.56 -6.84
N HIS A 70 -24.18 -23.86 -7.08
CA HIS A 70 -24.47 -24.89 -6.09
C HIS A 70 -23.54 -24.80 -4.88
N VAL A 71 -22.26 -24.50 -5.12
CA VAL A 71 -21.26 -24.29 -4.06
C VAL A 71 -21.59 -23.01 -3.28
N TYR A 72 -22.06 -21.97 -3.97
CA TYR A 72 -22.54 -20.75 -3.33
C TYR A 72 -23.69 -21.03 -2.35
N LEU A 73 -24.72 -21.75 -2.80
CA LEU A 73 -25.88 -22.06 -1.96
C LEU A 73 -25.55 -22.97 -0.78
N HIS A 74 -24.74 -24.01 -0.95
CA HIS A 74 -24.50 -24.98 0.12
C HIS A 74 -23.53 -24.50 1.20
N HIS A 75 -22.51 -23.71 0.84
CA HIS A 75 -21.43 -23.35 1.77
C HIS A 75 -21.47 -21.91 2.27
N LEU A 76 -22.10 -20.99 1.53
CA LEU A 76 -22.14 -19.56 1.90
C LEU A 76 -23.48 -19.12 2.51
N SER A 77 -24.55 -19.89 2.38
CA SER A 77 -25.83 -19.59 3.06
C SER A 77 -25.73 -19.77 4.57
N ASN A 78 -24.96 -20.77 5.04
CA ASN A 78 -24.88 -21.14 6.46
C ASN A 78 -23.93 -20.27 7.29
N HIS A 79 -23.09 -19.43 6.67
CA HIS A 79 -22.07 -18.65 7.36
C HIS A 79 -22.10 -17.17 6.95
N ASP A 80 -22.73 -16.32 7.77
CA ASP A 80 -22.93 -14.89 7.48
C ASP A 80 -21.64 -14.13 7.16
N THR A 81 -20.56 -14.40 7.90
CA THR A 81 -19.28 -13.69 7.74
C THR A 81 -18.55 -14.07 6.44
N LEU A 82 -18.62 -15.34 6.05
CA LEU A 82 -18.05 -15.88 4.83
C LEU A 82 -18.85 -15.40 3.61
N SER A 83 -20.19 -15.46 3.72
CA SER A 83 -21.13 -14.93 2.74
C SER A 83 -20.87 -13.46 2.44
N ALA A 84 -20.67 -12.65 3.49
CA ALA A 84 -20.34 -11.23 3.35
C ALA A 84 -18.96 -11.00 2.72
N ALA A 85 -17.98 -11.87 2.96
CA ALA A 85 -16.66 -11.79 2.36
C ALA A 85 -16.71 -12.13 0.86
N ALA A 86 -17.39 -13.21 0.50
CA ALA A 86 -17.58 -13.60 -0.90
C ALA A 86 -18.34 -12.54 -1.69
N ARG A 87 -19.47 -12.03 -1.18
CA ARG A 87 -20.20 -10.93 -1.82
C ARG A 87 -19.32 -9.71 -2.05
N GLY A 88 -18.48 -9.37 -1.07
CA GLY A 88 -17.50 -8.28 -1.20
C GLY A 88 -16.47 -8.52 -2.29
N PHE A 89 -15.92 -9.73 -2.34
CA PHE A 89 -14.94 -10.14 -3.34
C PHE A 89 -15.53 -10.18 -4.76
N LEU A 90 -16.76 -10.68 -4.91
CA LEU A 90 -17.46 -10.67 -6.20
C LEU A 90 -17.79 -9.25 -6.67
N ARG A 91 -18.20 -8.38 -5.74
CA ARG A 91 -18.43 -6.95 -6.01
C ARG A 91 -17.15 -6.20 -6.40
N THR A 92 -15.99 -6.56 -5.84
CA THR A 92 -14.73 -5.94 -6.28
C THR A 92 -14.36 -6.38 -7.69
N TYR A 93 -14.59 -7.64 -8.02
CA TYR A 93 -14.35 -8.18 -9.35
C TYR A 93 -15.22 -7.54 -10.44
N SER A 94 -16.49 -7.27 -10.17
CA SER A 94 -17.36 -6.56 -11.12
C SER A 94 -16.92 -5.12 -11.40
N ARG A 95 -16.17 -4.51 -10.48
CA ARG A 95 -15.56 -3.17 -10.66
C ARG A 95 -14.17 -3.22 -11.29
N LEU A 96 -13.43 -4.32 -11.11
CA LEU A 96 -12.14 -4.53 -11.77
C LEU A 96 -12.30 -4.81 -13.27
N VAL A 97 -13.34 -5.57 -13.63
CA VAL A 97 -13.56 -6.04 -15.01
C VAL A 97 -14.87 -5.47 -15.56
N ILE A 98 -14.78 -4.24 -16.07
CA ILE A 98 -15.95 -3.47 -16.57
C ILE A 98 -16.08 -3.59 -18.09
N HIS A 99 -14.96 -3.53 -18.81
CA HIS A 99 -14.95 -3.60 -20.27
C HIS A 99 -14.40 -4.93 -20.79
N GLU A 100 -14.67 -5.23 -22.07
CA GLU A 100 -14.15 -6.44 -22.72
C GLU A 100 -12.61 -6.45 -22.73
N SER A 101 -11.98 -5.29 -22.85
CA SER A 101 -10.52 -5.15 -22.72
C SER A 101 -10.03 -5.59 -21.32
N ASP A 102 -10.73 -5.20 -20.25
CA ASP A 102 -10.41 -5.64 -18.89
C ASP A 102 -10.57 -7.15 -18.74
N PHE A 103 -11.55 -7.74 -19.41
CA PHE A 103 -11.78 -9.18 -19.37
C PHE A 103 -10.65 -9.95 -20.03
N LEU A 104 -10.20 -9.51 -21.20
CA LEU A 104 -9.04 -10.08 -21.87
C LEU A 104 -7.77 -9.94 -21.01
N LEU A 105 -7.59 -8.79 -20.36
CA LEU A 105 -6.48 -8.57 -19.41
C LEU A 105 -6.58 -9.51 -18.20
N ALA A 106 -7.78 -9.69 -17.65
CA ALA A 106 -8.00 -10.60 -16.54
C ALA A 106 -7.67 -12.05 -16.92
N GLN A 107 -8.03 -12.49 -18.13
CA GLN A 107 -7.66 -13.82 -18.64
C GLN A 107 -6.15 -13.94 -18.89
N GLN A 108 -5.52 -12.92 -19.47
CA GLN A 108 -4.08 -12.88 -19.70
C GLN A 108 -3.28 -13.02 -18.40
N HIS A 109 -3.78 -12.46 -17.30
CA HIS A 109 -3.18 -12.54 -15.97
C HIS A 109 -3.70 -13.72 -15.13
N TYR A 110 -4.44 -14.67 -15.71
CA TYR A 110 -4.99 -15.84 -15.01
C TYR A 110 -5.91 -15.50 -13.82
N LEU A 111 -6.52 -14.31 -13.81
CA LEU A 111 -7.47 -13.88 -12.78
C LEU A 111 -8.86 -14.47 -13.02
N LEU A 112 -9.20 -14.71 -14.29
CA LEU A 112 -10.42 -15.38 -14.72
C LEU A 112 -10.09 -16.65 -15.51
N PRO A 113 -10.94 -17.67 -15.46
CA PRO A 113 -10.72 -18.89 -16.22
C PRO A 113 -10.77 -18.62 -17.73
N SER A 114 -9.81 -19.18 -18.47
CA SER A 114 -9.70 -19.01 -19.94
C SER A 114 -10.89 -19.59 -20.71
N SER A 115 -11.66 -20.49 -20.10
CA SER A 115 -12.86 -21.08 -20.70
C SER A 115 -14.10 -20.19 -20.65
N MET A 116 -14.10 -19.15 -19.81
CA MET A 116 -15.23 -18.24 -19.67
C MET A 116 -15.30 -17.29 -20.87
N LYS A 117 -16.51 -17.01 -21.37
CA LYS A 117 -16.71 -16.02 -22.42
C LYS A 117 -17.09 -14.67 -21.83
N TRP A 118 -16.81 -13.59 -22.57
CA TRP A 118 -17.19 -12.23 -22.16
C TRP A 118 -18.68 -12.09 -21.87
N LEU A 119 -19.54 -12.71 -22.69
CA LEU A 119 -20.99 -12.65 -22.53
C LEU A 119 -21.44 -13.29 -21.20
N ASP A 120 -20.84 -14.41 -20.81
CA ASP A 120 -21.15 -15.07 -19.54
C ASP A 120 -20.71 -14.21 -18.36
N TRP A 121 -19.52 -13.59 -18.48
CA TRP A 121 -19.01 -12.66 -17.47
C TRP A 121 -19.88 -11.41 -17.34
N SER A 122 -20.34 -10.81 -18.44
CA SER A 122 -21.10 -9.57 -18.41
C SER A 122 -22.48 -9.76 -17.75
N LEU A 123 -23.13 -10.89 -17.99
CA LEU A 123 -24.37 -11.26 -17.32
C LEU A 123 -24.16 -11.47 -15.80
N LEU A 124 -23.07 -12.13 -15.44
CA LEU A 124 -22.74 -12.46 -14.05
C LEU A 124 -22.27 -11.22 -13.26
N SER A 125 -21.43 -10.38 -13.86
CA SER A 125 -20.93 -9.14 -13.24
C SER A 125 -22.06 -8.13 -13.00
N ALA A 126 -23.07 -8.08 -13.88
CA ALA A 126 -24.28 -7.28 -13.70
C ALA A 126 -25.09 -7.68 -12.45
N GLN A 127 -25.05 -8.94 -12.03
CA GLN A 127 -25.69 -9.37 -10.78
C GLN A 127 -24.91 -8.91 -9.55
N PHE A 128 -23.58 -8.82 -9.65
CA PHE A 128 -22.72 -8.45 -8.53
C PHE A 128 -22.67 -6.94 -8.25
N THR A 129 -22.93 -6.10 -9.24
CA THR A 129 -23.00 -4.64 -9.05
C THR A 129 -24.16 -4.22 -8.13
N VAL A 130 -25.25 -4.99 -8.13
CA VAL A 130 -26.47 -4.73 -7.33
C VAL A 130 -26.25 -5.00 -5.83
N ILE A 131 -25.22 -5.75 -5.45
CA ILE A 131 -24.97 -6.14 -4.04
C ILE A 131 -24.78 -4.88 -3.15
N PRO A 132 -25.61 -4.66 -2.11
CA PRO A 132 -25.48 -3.45 -1.28
C PRO A 132 -24.24 -3.50 -0.39
N ILE A 133 -23.57 -2.37 -0.18
CA ILE A 133 -22.33 -2.26 0.61
C ILE A 133 -22.50 -2.71 2.08
N ASN A 134 -23.71 -2.58 2.63
CA ASN A 134 -23.99 -2.98 4.01
C ASN A 134 -23.95 -4.50 4.20
N SER A 135 -24.20 -5.27 3.13
CA SER A 135 -24.19 -6.74 3.14
C SER A 135 -22.79 -7.35 2.98
N VAL A 136 -21.79 -6.49 2.81
CA VAL A 136 -20.42 -6.85 2.47
C VAL A 136 -19.52 -6.76 3.71
N ASN A 137 -18.54 -7.66 3.79
CA ASN A 137 -17.57 -7.70 4.87
C ASN A 137 -16.80 -6.38 4.98
N ARG A 138 -16.47 -5.97 6.23
CA ARG A 138 -15.87 -4.67 6.58
C ARG A 138 -14.66 -4.31 5.72
N ARG A 139 -13.79 -5.28 5.41
CA ARG A 139 -12.63 -5.09 4.52
C ARG A 139 -13.00 -4.60 3.13
N TYR A 140 -14.07 -5.14 2.52
CA TYR A 140 -14.47 -4.85 1.14
C TYR A 140 -15.36 -3.60 1.00
N ARG A 141 -15.64 -2.90 2.10
CA ARG A 141 -16.25 -1.55 2.04
C ARG A 141 -15.26 -0.52 1.49
N TYR A 142 -13.97 -0.77 1.74
CA TYR A 142 -12.87 -0.04 1.11
C TYR A 142 -12.48 -0.74 -0.18
N GLY A 143 -12.13 0.06 -1.20
CA GLY A 143 -11.67 -0.46 -2.49
C GLY A 143 -10.17 -0.77 -2.44
N GLU A 144 -9.40 -0.05 -3.25
CA GLU A 144 -7.94 -0.15 -3.27
C GLU A 144 -7.31 0.40 -1.99
N LEU A 145 -6.37 -0.36 -1.43
CA LEU A 145 -5.62 0.02 -0.24
C LEU A 145 -4.15 0.23 -0.59
N ARG A 146 -3.60 1.41 -0.31
CA ARG A 146 -2.17 1.68 -0.52
C ARG A 146 -1.32 1.01 0.55
N LEU A 147 -0.39 0.13 0.13
CA LEU A 147 0.49 -0.61 1.04
C LEU A 147 1.34 0.30 1.93
N SER A 148 1.81 1.45 1.41
CA SER A 148 2.61 2.42 2.18
C SER A 148 1.85 2.96 3.39
N ARG A 149 0.58 3.33 3.20
CA ARG A 149 -0.32 3.80 4.26
C ARG A 149 -0.74 2.67 5.19
N LEU A 150 -0.90 1.47 4.66
CA LEU A 150 -1.23 0.30 5.46
C LEU A 150 -0.07 -0.10 6.40
N ASN A 151 1.18 -0.01 5.91
CA ASN A 151 2.38 -0.13 6.74
C ASN A 151 2.46 0.97 7.81
N LEU A 152 2.07 2.20 7.48
CA LEU A 152 1.98 3.29 8.45
C LEU A 152 0.94 2.97 9.55
N ILE A 153 -0.23 2.46 9.17
CA ILE A 153 -1.28 2.07 10.14
C ILE A 153 -0.74 1.03 11.12
N TYR A 154 -0.11 -0.03 10.60
CA TYR A 154 0.44 -1.09 11.44
C TYR A 154 1.55 -0.58 12.38
N ARG A 155 2.37 0.35 11.90
CA ARG A 155 3.45 0.96 12.67
C ARG A 155 2.95 1.81 13.84
N VAL A 156 1.92 2.61 13.59
CA VAL A 156 1.41 3.57 14.58
C VAL A 156 0.43 2.92 15.55
N TRP A 157 -0.48 2.06 15.07
CA TRP A 157 -1.58 1.54 15.88
C TRP A 157 -1.49 0.06 16.26
N CYS A 158 -0.68 -0.75 15.56
CA CYS A 158 -0.58 -2.18 15.84
C CYS A 158 0.77 -2.62 16.44
N GLY A 159 1.70 -1.68 16.64
CA GLY A 159 3.04 -1.98 17.15
C GLY A 159 3.87 -2.91 16.25
N ARG A 160 3.46 -3.10 14.99
CA ARG A 160 4.15 -3.95 14.01
C ARG A 160 4.75 -3.08 12.92
N LEU A 161 5.99 -3.35 12.53
CA LEU A 161 6.71 -2.47 11.62
C LEU A 161 6.13 -2.38 10.21
N MET A 162 5.57 -3.48 9.71
CA MET A 162 5.04 -3.61 8.36
C MET A 162 3.85 -4.58 8.35
N TYR A 163 2.89 -4.33 7.47
CA TYR A 163 1.79 -5.25 7.22
C TYR A 163 2.21 -6.41 6.32
N PHE A 164 2.91 -6.09 5.22
CA PHE A 164 3.42 -7.09 4.28
C PHE A 164 4.82 -6.70 3.83
N ARG A 165 5.74 -7.66 3.87
CA ARG A 165 7.14 -7.45 3.48
C ARG A 165 7.29 -7.67 1.99
N LEU A 166 7.04 -6.62 1.21
CA LEU A 166 7.11 -6.71 -0.25
C LEU A 166 8.55 -6.79 -0.76
N HIS A 167 9.46 -6.00 -0.18
CA HIS A 167 10.86 -6.01 -0.56
C HIS A 167 11.62 -6.99 0.33
N ARG A 168 12.17 -8.05 -0.29
CA ARG A 168 13.05 -9.01 0.38
C ARG A 168 14.40 -8.38 0.74
N SER A 169 14.81 -7.35 0.00
CA SER A 169 16.05 -6.60 0.18
C SER A 169 15.80 -5.25 0.87
N TYR A 170 16.52 -5.01 1.97
CA TYR A 170 16.53 -3.73 2.68
C TYR A 170 16.95 -2.53 1.82
N THR A 171 17.89 -2.74 0.90
CA THR A 171 18.46 -1.69 0.03
C THR A 171 17.39 -1.01 -0.84
N ALA A 172 16.49 -1.77 -1.45
CA ALA A 172 15.41 -1.23 -2.27
C ALA A 172 14.39 -0.40 -1.48
N TYR A 173 14.10 -0.80 -0.23
CA TYR A 173 13.22 -0.06 0.67
C TYR A 173 13.81 1.30 1.06
N PHE A 174 15.09 1.31 1.42
CA PHE A 174 15.79 2.52 1.85
C PHE A 174 16.12 3.46 0.70
N ALA A 175 16.41 2.94 -0.49
CA ALA A 175 16.73 3.74 -1.67
C ALA A 175 15.61 4.74 -2.03
N ASN A 176 14.34 4.41 -1.78
CA ASN A 176 13.25 5.35 -2.10
C ASN A 176 12.98 6.35 -0.96
N GLN A 177 13.13 5.92 0.30
CA GLN A 177 12.87 6.77 1.46
C GLN A 177 13.96 7.83 1.68
N TYR A 178 15.23 7.54 1.34
CA TYR A 178 16.34 8.45 1.59
C TYR A 178 16.53 9.54 0.53
N LYS A 179 15.89 9.45 -0.65
CA LYS A 179 16.06 10.44 -1.73
C LYS A 179 15.76 11.87 -1.26
N GLY A 180 14.64 12.06 -0.56
CA GLY A 180 14.25 13.38 -0.04
C GLY A 180 15.22 13.92 1.01
N SER A 181 15.70 13.05 1.91
CA SER A 181 16.70 13.42 2.92
C SER A 181 18.04 13.81 2.31
N LEU A 182 18.48 13.12 1.25
CA LEU A 182 19.71 13.45 0.53
C LEU A 182 19.63 14.82 -0.16
N VAL A 183 18.49 15.13 -0.78
CA VAL A 183 18.27 16.44 -1.42
C VAL A 183 18.28 17.56 -0.37
N LEU A 184 17.55 17.39 0.74
CA LEU A 184 17.55 18.36 1.84
C LEU A 184 18.96 18.55 2.40
N PHE A 185 19.69 17.46 2.62
CA PHE A 185 21.08 17.49 3.07
C PHE A 185 21.95 18.30 2.11
N ALA A 186 21.90 18.03 0.80
CA ALA A 186 22.67 18.74 -0.21
C ALA A 186 22.41 20.26 -0.20
N TYR A 187 21.14 20.68 -0.10
CA TYR A 187 20.82 22.11 0.03
C TYR A 187 21.37 22.72 1.32
N THR A 188 21.20 22.04 2.46
CA THR A 188 21.71 22.54 3.75
C THR A 188 23.23 22.65 3.75
N THR A 189 23.94 21.70 3.13
CA THR A 189 25.40 21.74 3.03
C THR A 189 25.86 22.90 2.15
N VAL A 190 25.21 23.15 1.01
CA VAL A 190 25.58 24.26 0.11
C VAL A 190 25.39 25.60 0.81
N ILE A 191 24.23 25.80 1.47
CA ILE A 191 23.93 27.03 2.23
C ILE A 191 24.95 27.20 3.36
N HIS A 192 25.25 26.12 4.09
CA HIS A 192 26.22 26.16 5.18
C HIS A 192 27.63 26.51 4.68
N THR A 193 28.07 25.91 3.56
CA THR A 193 29.38 26.24 2.97
C THR A 193 29.45 27.67 2.47
N ALA A 194 28.40 28.19 1.83
CA ALA A 194 28.36 29.57 1.36
C ALA A 194 28.45 30.56 2.53
N LEU A 195 27.76 30.25 3.62
CA LEU A 195 27.76 31.03 4.84
C LEU A 195 29.13 31.01 5.54
N GLN A 196 29.82 29.86 5.56
CA GLN A 196 31.20 29.75 6.04
C GLN A 196 32.18 30.55 5.16
N THR A 197 32.03 30.49 3.83
CA THR A 197 32.89 31.27 2.93
C THR A 197 32.70 32.77 3.11
N MET A 198 31.47 33.22 3.35
CA MET A 198 31.17 34.63 3.61
C MET A 198 31.77 35.11 4.94
N LEU A 199 31.83 34.25 5.97
CA LEU A 199 32.49 34.58 7.23
C LEU A 199 34.01 34.63 7.13
N ASN A 200 34.61 33.84 6.23
CA ASN A 200 36.06 33.75 6.05
C ASN A 200 36.62 34.82 5.09
N ALA A 201 35.77 35.48 4.30
CA ALA A 201 36.19 36.63 3.50
C ALA A 201 36.49 37.80 4.45
N GLU A 202 37.75 38.21 4.52
CA GLU A 202 38.35 39.19 5.45
C GLU A 202 37.80 40.64 5.36
N ASP A 203 36.63 40.86 4.77
CA ASP A 203 35.98 42.17 4.76
C ASP A 203 35.38 42.46 6.13
N SER A 204 36.15 43.20 6.91
CA SER A 204 35.99 43.52 8.34
C SER A 204 34.76 44.39 8.69
N CYS A 205 33.71 44.38 7.85
CA CYS A 205 32.48 45.17 8.01
C CYS A 205 31.21 44.33 7.78
N LEU A 206 31.23 43.05 8.12
CA LEU A 206 30.03 42.23 8.15
C LEU A 206 29.27 42.52 9.46
N ASN A 207 28.07 43.10 9.37
CA ASN A 207 27.21 43.40 10.51
C ASN A 207 27.20 42.25 11.55
N LEU A 208 27.35 42.57 12.85
CA LEU A 208 27.22 41.62 13.99
C LEU A 208 26.00 40.70 13.87
N VAL A 209 24.95 41.19 13.23
CA VAL A 209 23.72 40.47 12.88
C VAL A 209 24.01 39.27 11.97
N LEU A 210 24.82 39.42 10.93
CA LEU A 210 25.13 38.35 9.98
C LEU A 210 25.99 37.24 10.63
N CYS A 211 26.95 37.63 11.46
CA CYS A 211 27.75 36.68 12.24
C CYS A 211 26.88 35.88 13.23
N ARG A 212 25.97 36.57 13.94
CA ARG A 212 25.00 35.93 14.84
C ARG A 212 24.07 34.97 14.10
N VAL A 213 23.51 35.39 12.96
CA VAL A 213 22.63 34.53 12.13
C VAL A 213 23.38 33.30 11.64
N SER A 214 24.63 33.46 11.21
CA SER A 214 25.46 32.34 10.76
C SER A 214 25.71 31.31 11.86
N LEU A 215 26.08 31.77 13.06
CA LEU A 215 26.33 30.90 14.20
C LEU A 215 25.06 30.13 14.61
N TRP A 216 23.90 30.80 14.69
CA TRP A 216 22.62 30.14 15.00
C TRP A 216 22.20 29.15 13.92
N PHE A 217 22.38 29.51 12.65
CA PHE A 217 22.09 28.59 11.55
C PHE A 217 22.98 27.36 11.62
N GLY A 218 24.29 27.54 11.82
CA GLY A 218 25.26 26.45 11.98
C GLY A 218 24.90 25.51 13.13
N THR A 219 24.64 26.04 14.33
CA THR A 219 24.28 25.21 15.48
C THR A 219 22.97 24.43 15.25
N LEU A 220 21.96 25.06 14.67
CA LEU A 220 20.69 24.39 14.33
C LEU A 220 20.89 23.30 13.27
N THR A 221 21.71 23.53 12.23
CA THR A 221 22.01 22.51 11.23
C THR A 221 22.71 21.30 11.83
N ILE A 222 23.67 21.50 12.73
CA ILE A 222 24.38 20.40 13.42
C ILE A 222 23.39 19.60 14.28
N ILE A 223 22.57 20.27 15.09
CA ILE A 223 21.56 19.61 15.92
C ILE A 223 20.59 18.80 15.05
N PHE A 224 20.10 19.39 13.95
CA PHE A 224 19.20 18.71 13.02
C PHE A 224 19.84 17.46 12.41
N VAL A 225 21.10 17.54 11.97
CA VAL A 225 21.83 16.39 11.40
C VAL A 225 22.00 15.29 12.46
N VAL A 226 22.40 15.64 13.69
CA VAL A 226 22.57 14.65 14.77
C VAL A 226 21.25 13.95 15.09
N ILE A 227 20.16 14.70 15.25
CA ILE A 227 18.82 14.13 15.52
C ILE A 227 18.39 13.24 14.36
N SER A 228 18.59 13.67 13.12
CA SER A 228 18.24 12.89 11.92
C SER A 228 19.02 11.56 11.88
N VAL A 229 20.32 11.59 12.12
CA VAL A 229 21.17 10.38 12.16
C VAL A 229 20.76 9.46 13.31
N MET A 230 20.56 9.99 14.52
CA MET A 230 20.12 9.19 15.67
C MET A 230 18.76 8.53 15.44
N PHE A 231 17.82 9.27 14.84
CA PHE A 231 16.51 8.73 14.49
C PHE A 231 16.62 7.61 13.44
N GLN A 232 17.47 7.80 12.42
CA GLN A 232 17.71 6.80 11.38
C GLN A 232 18.37 5.54 11.93
N THR A 233 19.39 5.66 12.78
CA THR A 233 20.08 4.50 13.38
C THR A 233 19.16 3.73 14.32
N LEU A 234 18.38 4.43 15.16
CA LEU A 234 17.39 3.80 16.03
C LEU A 234 16.32 3.07 15.20
N TYR A 235 15.83 3.70 14.13
CA TYR A 235 14.86 3.08 13.22
C TYR A 235 15.43 1.80 12.60
N LEU A 236 16.67 1.84 12.08
CA LEU A 236 17.35 0.68 11.52
C LEU A 236 17.51 -0.44 12.56
N LEU A 237 17.92 -0.10 13.78
CA LEU A 237 18.08 -1.06 14.87
C LEU A 237 16.76 -1.75 15.21
N ILE A 238 15.66 -1.01 15.33
CA ILE A 238 14.33 -1.58 15.59
C ILE A 238 13.92 -2.54 14.47
N VAL A 239 14.13 -2.14 13.21
CA VAL A 239 13.80 -3.01 12.06
C VAL A 239 14.68 -4.26 12.04
N PHE A 240 15.97 -4.14 12.38
CA PHE A 240 16.89 -5.27 12.47
C PHE A 240 16.48 -6.24 13.58
N LEU A 241 16.21 -5.76 14.79
CA LEU A 241 15.79 -6.59 15.92
C LEU A 241 14.49 -7.36 15.62
N PHE A 242 13.50 -6.69 15.01
CA PHE A 242 12.26 -7.34 14.60
C PHE A 242 12.48 -8.40 13.51
N ASN A 243 13.41 -8.16 12.59
CA ASN A 243 13.76 -9.15 11.59
C ASN A 243 14.44 -10.37 12.21
N LEU A 244 15.36 -10.14 13.15
CA LEU A 244 16.06 -11.19 13.88
C LEU A 244 15.08 -12.09 14.65
N GLN A 245 14.09 -11.49 15.34
CA GLN A 245 13.01 -12.23 16.00
C GLN A 245 12.12 -13.04 15.05
N ALA A 246 11.96 -12.59 13.81
CA ALA A 246 11.15 -13.32 12.82
C ALA A 246 11.93 -14.44 12.12
N THR A 247 13.26 -14.47 12.26
CA THR A 247 14.15 -15.47 11.64
C THR A 247 14.60 -16.57 12.61
N LEU A 248 14.53 -16.33 13.92
CA LEU A 248 14.73 -17.32 14.98
C LEU A 248 13.44 -18.10 15.24
#